data_AF-A0A8D4BN59-F1
#
_entry.id   AF-A0A8D4BN59-F1
#
_cell.length_a   1.000
_cell.length_b   1.000
_cell.length_c   1.000
_cell.angle_alpha   90.00
_cell.angle_beta   90.00
_cell.angle_gamma   90.00
#
_symmetry.space_group_name_H-M   'P 1'
#
loop_
_entity.id
_entity.type
_entity.pdbx_description
1 polymer ?
#
loop_
_entity_poly.entity_id
_entity_poly.type
_entity_poly.pdbx_seq_one_letter_code
_entity_poly.pdbx_strand_id
1 'polypeptide(L)'
;MEKYLTNAEKNFLLDLVPNVGFLSNCIVDDPKKKNQTPLTQNEIAELLGIDKSNVSKIVKRLIDKGIIARSETGVDGSNARAYALYINPNIIFSGNKDEINLTLMTMFKKVPKELKNLPEQLF
;
A
#
# COMPACT_ATOMS: atom_id res chain seq x y z
N MET A 1 -25.59 -0.41 -5.91
CA MET A 1 -24.38 -1.05 -5.32
C MET A 1 -23.36 0.06 -5.15
N GLU A 2 -23.07 0.45 -3.91
CA GLU A 2 -22.05 1.47 -3.65
C GLU A 2 -20.69 0.93 -4.15
N LYS A 3 -19.93 1.73 -4.90
CA LYS A 3 -18.64 1.27 -5.43
C LYS A 3 -17.67 1.09 -4.25
N TYR A 4 -17.14 -0.12 -4.07
CA TYR A 4 -16.21 -0.43 -2.98
C TYR A 4 -15.00 0.52 -2.94
N LEU A 5 -14.48 0.91 -4.10
CA LEU A 5 -13.50 1.99 -4.26
C LEU A 5 -14.12 3.20 -4.96
N THR A 6 -13.89 4.37 -4.39
CA THR A 6 -14.17 5.68 -5.01
C THR A 6 -13.17 5.97 -6.14
N ASN A 7 -13.50 6.90 -7.04
CA ASN A 7 -12.56 7.30 -8.10
C ASN A 7 -11.27 7.92 -7.53
N ALA A 8 -11.37 8.71 -6.46
CA ALA A 8 -10.21 9.29 -5.79
C ALA A 8 -9.26 8.21 -5.24
N GLU A 9 -9.81 7.14 -4.65
CA GLU A 9 -9.00 6.01 -4.16
C GLU A 9 -8.35 5.22 -5.30
N LYS A 10 -9.05 5.04 -6.42
CA LYS A 10 -8.47 4.37 -7.60
C LYS A 10 -7.32 5.17 -8.20
N ASN A 11 -7.53 6.48 -8.40
CA ASN A 11 -6.48 7.36 -8.92
C ASN A 11 -5.28 7.37 -7.98
N PHE A 12 -5.52 7.53 -6.68
CA PHE A 12 -4.45 7.46 -5.67
C PHE A 12 -3.64 6.16 -5.73
N LEU A 13 -4.29 5.00 -5.92
CA LEU A 13 -3.57 3.74 -6.08
C LEU A 13 -2.77 3.67 -7.38
N LEU A 14 -3.33 4.16 -8.50
CA LEU A 14 -2.66 4.21 -9.80
C LEU A 14 -1.43 5.12 -9.76
N ASP A 15 -1.56 6.29 -9.13
CA ASP A 15 -0.48 7.26 -8.99
C ASP A 15 0.70 6.72 -8.15
N LEU A 16 0.43 5.76 -7.25
CA LEU A 16 1.43 5.10 -6.42
C LEU A 16 2.06 3.86 -7.06
N VAL A 17 1.54 3.33 -8.18
CA VAL A 17 2.10 2.14 -8.86
C VAL A 17 3.62 2.28 -9.12
N PRO A 18 4.15 3.43 -9.58
CA PRO A 18 5.60 3.60 -9.80
C PRO A 18 6.45 3.51 -8.53
N ASN A 19 5.83 3.56 -7.35
CA ASN A 19 6.47 3.54 -6.05
C ASN A 19 6.26 2.20 -5.31
N VAL A 20 5.65 1.20 -5.95
CA VAL A 20 5.46 -0.13 -5.35
C VAL A 20 6.75 -0.94 -5.49
N GLY A 21 7.39 -1.20 -4.35
CA GLY A 21 8.61 -2.00 -4.25
C GLY A 21 8.42 -3.43 -4.79
N PHE A 22 9.39 -3.89 -5.59
CA PHE A 22 9.39 -5.24 -6.17
C PHE A 22 9.39 -6.32 -5.07
N LEU A 23 8.49 -7.30 -5.17
CA LEU A 23 8.19 -8.41 -4.25
C LEU A 23 7.72 -8.00 -2.83
N SER A 24 8.20 -6.87 -2.30
CA SER A 24 7.82 -6.38 -0.97
C SER A 24 6.44 -5.71 -0.99
N ASN A 25 6.05 -5.12 -2.12
CA ASN A 25 4.83 -4.33 -2.28
C ASN A 25 4.70 -3.15 -1.29
N CYS A 26 5.82 -2.74 -0.69
CA CYS A 26 5.92 -1.54 0.13
C CYS A 26 5.87 -0.31 -0.79
N ILE A 27 5.21 0.76 -0.35
CA ILE A 27 5.28 2.06 -1.03
C ILE A 27 6.62 2.71 -0.63
N VAL A 28 7.50 2.89 -1.59
CA VAL A 28 8.90 3.33 -1.40
C VAL A 28 9.26 4.52 -2.29
N ASP A 29 10.34 5.20 -1.94
CA ASP A 29 10.85 6.36 -2.67
C ASP A 29 11.22 6.03 -4.13
N ASP A 30 11.92 4.93 -4.35
CA ASP A 30 12.27 4.44 -5.69
C ASP A 30 12.44 2.91 -5.67
N PRO A 31 11.54 2.14 -6.33
CA PRO A 31 11.64 0.68 -6.39
C PRO A 31 12.92 0.14 -7.04
N LYS A 32 13.69 0.97 -7.77
CA LYS A 32 14.95 0.55 -8.41
C LYS A 32 16.17 0.70 -7.50
N LYS A 33 16.05 1.39 -6.37
CA LYS A 33 17.17 1.53 -5.42
C LYS A 33 17.44 0.22 -4.70
N LYS A 34 18.72 -0.04 -4.43
CA LYS A 34 19.14 -1.20 -3.61
C LYS A 34 18.63 -1.09 -2.17
N ASN A 35 18.69 0.11 -1.60
CA ASN A 35 18.20 0.43 -0.25
C ASN A 35 16.97 1.32 -0.38
N GLN A 36 15.81 0.70 -0.53
CA GLN A 36 14.54 1.39 -0.65
C GLN A 36 14.12 1.96 0.72
N THR A 37 13.59 3.19 0.71
CA THR A 37 13.06 3.80 1.94
C THR A 37 11.54 3.86 1.85
N PRO A 38 10.80 3.31 2.82
CA PRO A 38 9.35 3.44 2.87
C PRO A 38 8.93 4.91 2.91
N LEU A 39 7.97 5.30 2.07
CA LEU A 39 7.44 6.66 2.08
C LEU A 39 6.46 6.85 3.22
N THR A 40 6.62 7.97 3.94
CA THR A 40 5.62 8.48 4.87
C THR A 40 4.44 9.09 4.11
N GLN A 41 3.29 9.25 4.77
CA GLN A 41 2.15 9.96 4.17
C GLN A 41 2.47 11.43 3.81
N ASN A 42 3.47 12.04 4.46
CA ASN A 42 3.90 13.40 4.12
C ASN A 42 4.66 13.41 2.79
N GLU A 43 5.60 12.49 2.61
CA GLU A 43 6.35 12.38 1.35
C GLU A 43 5.44 11.92 0.20
N ILE A 44 4.44 11.07 0.47
CA ILE A 44 3.40 10.75 -0.52
C ILE A 44 2.61 12.00 -0.93
N ALA A 45 2.29 12.88 0.03
CA ALA A 45 1.57 14.12 -0.24
C ALA A 45 2.39 15.05 -1.15
N GLU A 46 3.68 15.20 -0.85
CA GLU A 46 4.64 15.97 -1.65
C GLU A 46 4.82 15.36 -3.05
N LEU A 47 5.00 14.05 -3.14
CA LEU A 47 5.15 13.31 -4.39
C LEU A 47 3.95 13.50 -5.32
N LEU A 48 2.74 13.44 -4.77
CA LEU A 48 1.49 13.52 -5.53
C LEU A 48 0.97 14.96 -5.70
N GLY A 49 1.60 15.94 -5.05
CA GLY A 49 1.15 17.34 -5.09
C GLY A 49 -0.23 17.56 -4.46
N ILE A 50 -0.59 16.78 -3.43
CA ILE A 50 -1.90 16.86 -2.76
C ILE A 50 -1.73 17.11 -1.26
N ASP A 51 -2.77 17.63 -0.61
CA ASP A 51 -2.73 17.91 0.83
C ASP A 51 -2.57 16.64 1.67
N LYS A 52 -1.71 16.71 2.70
CA LYS A 52 -1.44 15.60 3.62
C LYS A 52 -2.69 15.09 4.32
N SER A 53 -3.61 15.97 4.71
CA SER A 53 -4.87 15.54 5.35
C SER A 53 -5.73 14.72 4.39
N ASN A 54 -5.68 15.02 3.08
CA ASN A 54 -6.34 14.22 2.05
C ASN A 54 -5.67 12.84 1.92
N VAL A 55 -4.34 12.78 1.86
CA VAL A 55 -3.59 11.50 1.87
C VAL A 55 -3.98 10.66 3.09
N SER A 56 -3.95 11.24 4.29
CA SER A 56 -4.30 10.53 5.52
C SER A 56 -5.72 9.98 5.49
N LYS A 57 -6.69 10.75 4.96
CA LYS A 57 -8.08 10.30 4.80
C LYS A 57 -8.19 9.15 3.80
N ILE A 58 -7.52 9.24 2.64
CA ILE A 58 -7.53 8.18 1.62
C ILE A 58 -6.87 6.91 2.16
N VAL A 59 -5.67 7.02 2.72
CA VAL A 59 -4.93 5.87 3.28
C VAL A 59 -5.73 5.19 4.38
N LYS A 60 -6.35 5.95 5.30
CA LYS A 60 -7.22 5.36 6.32
C LYS A 60 -8.36 4.54 5.71
N ARG A 61 -9.07 5.08 4.72
CA ARG A 61 -10.17 4.34 4.07
C ARG A 61 -9.66 3.09 3.35
N LEU A 62 -8.50 3.15 2.71
CA LEU A 62 -7.89 1.99 2.05
C LEU A 62 -7.44 0.91 3.04
N ILE A 63 -6.98 1.30 4.23
CA ILE A 63 -6.68 0.38 5.34
C ILE A 63 -7.97 -0.27 5.82
N ASP A 64 -9.02 0.51 6.09
CA ASP A 64 -10.31 -0.01 6.54
C ASP A 64 -10.93 -0.97 5.50
N LYS A 65 -10.60 -0.79 4.22
CA LYS A 65 -10.98 -1.65 3.08
C LYS A 65 -10.02 -2.81 2.81
N GLY A 66 -8.99 -3.03 3.61
CA GLY A 66 -8.03 -4.12 3.42
C GLY A 66 -7.20 -4.04 2.13
N ILE A 67 -7.10 -2.85 1.53
CA ILE A 67 -6.31 -2.59 0.32
C ILE A 67 -4.88 -2.21 0.68
N ILE A 68 -4.70 -1.50 1.80
CA ILE A 68 -3.40 -1.13 2.34
C ILE A 68 -3.24 -1.71 3.75
N ALA A 69 -2.04 -2.20 4.06
CA ALA A 69 -1.63 -2.54 5.41
C ALA A 69 -0.60 -1.54 5.92
N ARG A 70 -0.61 -1.27 7.22
CA ARG A 70 0.38 -0.44 7.90
C ARG A 70 1.21 -1.34 8.81
N SER A 71 2.53 -1.32 8.66
CA SER A 71 3.46 -1.91 9.63
C SER A 71 4.19 -0.79 10.35
N GLU A 72 4.27 -0.86 11.67
CA GLU A 72 5.16 0.02 12.41
C GLU A 72 6.61 -0.30 12.03
N THR A 73 7.41 0.74 11.81
CA THR A 73 8.85 0.61 11.63
C THR A 73 9.50 1.25 12.85
N GLY A 74 10.40 0.51 13.49
CA GLY A 74 11.17 1.06 14.61
C GLY A 74 12.00 2.24 14.12
N VAL A 75 12.02 3.32 14.88
CA VAL A 75 12.98 4.41 14.70
C VAL A 75 13.76 4.50 16.00
N ASP A 76 15.02 4.07 15.99
CA ASP A 76 15.91 4.35 17.11
C ASP A 76 16.12 5.88 17.20
N GLY A 77 15.76 6.46 18.33
CA GLY A 77 16.08 7.86 18.67
C GLY A 77 15.14 8.96 18.16
N SER A 78 13.98 8.63 17.57
CA SER A 78 12.98 9.64 17.16
C SER A 78 11.57 9.33 17.69
N ASN A 79 10.91 10.35 18.24
CA ASN A 79 9.51 10.27 18.69
C ASN A 79 8.49 10.19 17.54
N ALA A 80 8.93 10.28 16.27
CA ALA A 80 8.05 10.06 15.13
C ALA A 80 7.92 8.55 14.90
N ARG A 81 6.71 8.01 15.13
CA ARG A 81 6.37 6.65 14.69
C ARG A 81 6.52 6.59 13.17
N ALA A 82 7.62 6.04 12.68
CA ALA A 82 7.71 5.65 11.28
C ALA A 82 6.84 4.41 11.06
N TYR A 83 6.26 4.31 9.87
CA TYR A 83 5.51 3.16 9.47
C TYR A 83 5.65 2.99 7.96
N ALA A 84 5.67 1.74 7.54
CA ALA A 84 5.63 1.37 6.14
C ALA A 84 4.18 1.07 5.73
N LEU A 85 3.83 1.46 4.52
CA LEU A 85 2.55 1.14 3.89
C LEU A 85 2.79 0.08 2.82
N TYR A 86 2.00 -0.99 2.86
CA TYR A 86 2.04 -2.09 1.91
C TYR A 86 0.73 -2.15 1.15
N ILE A 87 0.78 -2.45 -0.14
CA ILE A 87 -0.42 -2.66 -0.95
C ILE A 87 -0.74 -4.14 -1.04
N ASN A 88 -2.02 -4.48 -0.94
CA ASN A 88 -2.52 -5.85 -1.08
C ASN A 88 -2.13 -6.42 -2.46
N PRO A 89 -1.39 -7.55 -2.53
CA PRO A 89 -0.93 -8.11 -3.81
C PRO A 89 -2.09 -8.50 -4.73
N ASN A 90 -3.24 -8.89 -4.17
CA ASN A 90 -4.43 -9.23 -4.97
C ASN A 90 -5.01 -8.02 -5.73
N ILE A 91 -4.55 -6.80 -5.43
CA ILE A 91 -5.00 -5.56 -6.07
C ILE A 91 -3.93 -5.01 -7.02
N ILE A 92 -2.71 -4.82 -6.53
CA ILE A 92 -1.54 -4.39 -7.30
C ILE A 92 -0.38 -5.26 -6.84
N PHE A 93 0.37 -5.85 -7.75
CA PHE A 93 1.56 -6.60 -7.41
C PHE A 93 2.70 -6.32 -8.37
N SER A 94 3.87 -6.01 -7.80
CA SER A 94 5.11 -5.80 -8.55
C SER A 94 6.02 -7.00 -8.33
N GLY A 95 5.96 -8.01 -9.20
CA GLY A 95 6.70 -9.25 -8.99
C GLY A 95 6.22 -10.43 -9.81
N ASN A 96 6.83 -11.60 -9.55
CA ASN A 96 6.35 -12.89 -10.04
C ASN A 96 5.21 -13.39 -9.15
N LYS A 97 4.01 -13.58 -9.71
CA LYS A 97 2.79 -13.99 -9.00
C LYS A 97 2.92 -15.33 -8.29
N ASP A 98 3.84 -16.19 -8.75
CA ASP A 98 4.10 -17.49 -8.14
C ASP A 98 5.06 -17.43 -6.93
N GLU A 99 5.64 -16.26 -6.65
CA GLU A 99 6.72 -16.07 -5.67
C GLU A 99 6.37 -15.00 -4.61
N ILE A 100 5.10 -14.91 -4.24
CA ILE A 100 4.67 -13.93 -3.22
C ILE A 100 5.20 -14.33 -1.86
N ASN A 101 5.85 -13.38 -1.18
CA ASN A 101 6.38 -13.62 0.15
C ASN A 101 5.26 -13.90 1.17
N LEU A 102 5.43 -14.95 1.99
CA LEU A 102 4.44 -15.38 2.98
C LEU A 102 4.08 -14.30 4.02
N THR A 103 5.04 -13.44 4.39
CA THR A 103 4.79 -12.32 5.30
C THR A 103 3.81 -11.33 4.69
N LEU A 104 4.00 -10.99 3.41
CA LEU A 104 3.11 -10.10 2.68
C LEU A 104 1.70 -10.71 2.55
N MET A 105 1.60 -12.00 2.22
CA MET A 105 0.30 -12.71 2.22
C MET A 105 -0.37 -12.68 3.61
N THR A 106 0.42 -12.88 4.67
CA THR A 106 -0.09 -12.89 6.05
C THR A 106 -0.65 -11.55 6.48
N MET A 107 -0.03 -10.44 6.03
CA MET A 107 -0.56 -9.07 6.27
C MET A 107 -1.96 -8.89 5.69
N PHE A 108 -2.31 -9.59 4.61
CA PHE A 108 -3.59 -9.47 3.90
C PHE A 108 -4.50 -10.70 4.02
N LYS A 109 -4.21 -11.61 4.96
CA LYS A 109 -4.97 -12.86 5.15
C LYS A 109 -6.46 -12.63 5.43
N LYS A 110 -6.82 -11.53 6.08
CA LYS A 110 -8.21 -11.15 6.33
C LYS A 110 -8.77 -10.38 5.13
N VAL A 111 -9.14 -11.11 4.09
CA VAL A 111 -9.73 -10.54 2.87
C VAL A 111 -11.19 -10.13 3.12
N PRO A 112 -11.55 -8.84 2.95
CA PRO A 112 -12.94 -8.36 2.99
C PRO A 112 -13.84 -9.12 2.02
N LYS A 113 -15.13 -9.24 2.32
CA LYS A 113 -16.08 -10.02 1.48
C LYS A 113 -16.11 -9.52 0.04
N GLU A 114 -15.98 -8.22 -0.12
CA GLU A 114 -15.99 -7.50 -1.38
C GLU A 114 -14.79 -7.84 -2.28
N LEU A 115 -13.68 -8.30 -1.69
CA LEU A 115 -12.47 -8.70 -2.40
C LEU A 115 -12.37 -10.23 -2.63
N LYS A 116 -13.31 -11.03 -2.10
CA LYS A 116 -13.28 -12.49 -2.25
C LYS A 116 -13.60 -12.98 -3.66
N ASN A 117 -14.24 -12.15 -4.47
CA ASN A 117 -14.66 -12.51 -5.83
C ASN A 117 -13.81 -11.79 -6.90
N LEU A 118 -12.57 -11.41 -6.55
CA LEU A 118 -11.64 -10.88 -7.54
C LEU A 118 -11.43 -11.93 -8.66
N PRO A 119 -11.35 -11.51 -9.94
CA PRO A 119 -11.20 -12.43 -11.07
C PRO A 119 -9.97 -13.33 -10.96
N GLU A 120 -8.91 -12.82 -10.33
CA GLU A 120 -7.67 -13.52 -10.08
C GLU A 120 -7.24 -13.23 -8.63
N GLN A 121 -6.98 -14.29 -7.86
CA GLN A 121 -6.37 -14.20 -6.54
C GLN A 121 -4.96 -14.76 -6.63
N LEU A 122 -4.01 -14.05 -6.06
CA LEU A 122 -2.63 -14.49 -5.97
C LEU A 122 -2.39 -15.40 -4.76
N PHE A 123 -3.34 -15.45 -3.80
CA PHE A 123 -3.30 -16.30 -2.60
C PHE A 123 -4.65 -16.34 -1.88
#